data_AF-A0AAN6M9D0-F1
#
_entry.id   AF-A0AAN6M9D0-F1
#
_cell.length_a   1.000
_cell.length_b   1.000
_cell.length_c   1.000
_cell.angle_alpha   90.00
_cell.angle_beta   90.00
_cell.angle_gamma   90.00
#
_symmetry.space_group_name_H-M   'P 1'
#
loop_
_entity.id
_entity.type
_entity.pdbx_description
1 polymer ?
#
loop_
_entity_poly.entity_id
_entity_poly.type
_entity_poly.pdbx_seq_one_letter_code
_entity_poly.pdbx_strand_id
1 'polypeptide(L)'
;MITLTLGSENALCSNTLMSFDNKYAKLFSQRPSTVNEVAAASATSAGSSQEESEFINAFKESRAFTSGYGVFYKANTLNWSPAHPAQSHVVHPKSTKLVPGRLFTNSDVTRVVDANVVHLEQEIPLNGSFRLFIFAGKPSISAQALRDLAVNMTRKNSFYTAYNRADIDAVTHHERHNPHSHFFTCCTVFAAARPDVEISRDVPAVLARYRDHLYADDRWDRHVPNAKASAHAKMGLDEDKGGVVVVRPDGYIGIVVALEEGSATADALNQYFGSFCTKKLSSLLL
;
A
#
# COMPACT_ATOMS: atom_id res chain seq x y z
N MET A 1 8.29 17.62 -11.62
CA MET A 1 8.31 16.15 -11.81
C MET A 1 6.92 15.54 -11.60
N ILE A 2 6.27 15.76 -10.44
CA ILE A 2 4.92 15.24 -10.14
C ILE A 2 3.84 15.71 -11.15
N THR A 3 3.90 16.95 -11.63
CA THR A 3 2.96 17.44 -12.67
C THR A 3 3.15 16.75 -14.02
N LEU A 4 4.37 16.31 -14.35
CA LEU A 4 4.67 15.60 -15.59
C LEU A 4 4.18 14.14 -15.52
N THR A 5 4.29 13.50 -14.35
CA THR A 5 3.75 12.15 -14.14
C THR A 5 2.22 12.15 -14.26
N LEU A 6 1.53 13.14 -13.68
CA LEU A 6 0.06 13.23 -13.73
C LEU A 6 -0.50 13.20 -15.17
N GLY A 7 0.07 14.00 -16.07
CA GLY A 7 -0.36 14.04 -17.47
C GLY A 7 -0.15 12.71 -18.18
N SER A 8 1.00 12.07 -17.95
CA SER A 8 1.32 10.76 -18.53
C SER A 8 0.45 9.62 -17.95
N GLU A 9 0.19 9.64 -16.64
CA GLU A 9 -0.62 8.64 -15.93
C GLU A 9 -2.07 8.69 -16.42
N ASN A 10 -2.66 9.89 -16.48
CA ASN A 10 -4.05 10.08 -16.92
C ASN A 10 -4.23 9.75 -18.41
N ALA A 11 -3.30 10.15 -19.27
CA ALA A 11 -3.36 9.82 -20.69
C ALA A 11 -3.27 8.31 -20.93
N LEU A 12 -2.38 7.61 -20.23
CA LEU A 12 -2.24 6.15 -20.32
C LEU A 12 -3.48 5.42 -19.80
N CYS A 13 -4.05 5.87 -18.68
CA CYS A 13 -5.28 5.29 -18.14
C CYS A 13 -6.45 5.48 -19.11
N SER A 14 -6.59 6.67 -19.70
CA SER A 14 -7.63 6.96 -20.70
C SER A 14 -7.49 6.10 -21.97
N ASN A 15 -6.28 5.96 -22.50
CA ASN A 15 -6.02 5.09 -23.65
C ASN A 15 -6.32 3.62 -23.34
N THR A 16 -5.98 3.17 -22.13
CA THR A 16 -6.28 1.80 -21.68
C THR A 16 -7.78 1.59 -21.59
N LEU A 17 -8.51 2.55 -21.02
CA LEU A 17 -9.97 2.56 -20.96
C LEU A 17 -10.61 2.47 -22.35
N MET A 18 -10.19 3.32 -23.30
CA MET A 18 -10.72 3.27 -24.67
C MET A 18 -10.42 1.94 -25.36
N SER A 19 -9.25 1.36 -25.14
CA SER A 19 -8.89 0.06 -25.73
C SER A 19 -9.72 -1.09 -25.13
N PHE A 20 -9.95 -1.05 -23.82
CA PHE A 20 -10.77 -2.02 -23.10
C PHE A 20 -12.22 -1.95 -23.56
N ASP A 21 -12.82 -0.75 -23.58
CA ASP A 21 -14.21 -0.55 -23.97
C ASP A 21 -14.47 -1.01 -25.42
N ASN A 22 -13.54 -0.70 -26.34
CA ASN A 22 -13.60 -1.21 -27.71
C ASN A 22 -13.55 -2.74 -27.80
N LYS A 23 -12.71 -3.40 -26.98
CA LYS A 23 -12.61 -4.87 -26.96
C LYS A 23 -13.85 -5.50 -26.34
N TYR A 24 -14.32 -4.94 -25.23
CA TYR A 24 -15.48 -5.42 -24.50
C TYR A 24 -16.77 -5.26 -25.31
N ALA A 25 -16.98 -4.11 -25.95
CA ALA A 25 -18.11 -3.87 -26.85
C ALA A 25 -18.14 -4.85 -28.02
N LYS A 26 -16.98 -5.20 -28.61
CA LYS A 26 -16.89 -6.22 -29.66
C LYS A 26 -17.32 -7.60 -29.16
N LEU A 27 -16.84 -8.03 -27.99
CA LEU A 27 -17.20 -9.33 -27.41
C LEU A 27 -18.69 -9.43 -27.08
N PHE A 28 -19.32 -8.34 -26.62
CA PHE A 28 -20.76 -8.31 -26.33
C PHE A 28 -21.65 -8.13 -27.57
N SER A 29 -21.13 -7.55 -28.65
CA SER A 29 -21.86 -7.38 -29.91
C SER A 29 -21.77 -8.59 -30.83
N GLN A 30 -20.89 -9.55 -30.52
CA GLN A 30 -20.82 -10.80 -31.25
C GLN A 30 -22.06 -11.64 -30.95
N ARG A 31 -22.79 -12.02 -32.00
CA ARG A 31 -23.88 -12.99 -31.88
C ARG A 31 -23.26 -14.33 -31.45
N PRO A 32 -23.72 -14.99 -30.38
CA PRO A 32 -23.29 -16.34 -30.05
C PRO A 32 -23.48 -17.21 -31.28
N SER A 33 -22.44 -17.98 -31.67
CA SER A 33 -22.53 -18.86 -32.83
C SER A 33 -23.71 -19.82 -32.67
N THR A 34 -24.47 -20.08 -33.74
CA THR A 34 -25.69 -20.92 -33.76
C THR A 34 -25.47 -22.35 -33.25
N VAL A 35 -24.24 -22.83 -33.17
CA VAL A 35 -23.86 -24.10 -32.52
C VAL A 35 -24.11 -24.07 -31.01
N ASN A 36 -23.95 -22.92 -30.36
CA ASN A 36 -24.23 -22.73 -28.93
C ASN A 36 -25.73 -22.55 -28.64
N GLU A 37 -26.56 -22.16 -29.60
CA GLU A 37 -28.02 -22.10 -29.41
C GLU A 37 -28.62 -23.52 -29.26
N VAL A 38 -28.06 -24.52 -29.95
CA VAL A 38 -28.52 -25.92 -29.88
C VAL A 38 -27.92 -26.65 -28.66
N ALA A 39 -26.68 -26.34 -28.29
CA ALA A 39 -26.01 -26.90 -27.10
C ALA A 39 -26.49 -26.29 -25.77
N ALA A 40 -26.95 -25.02 -25.74
CA ALA A 40 -27.53 -24.43 -24.53
C ALA A 40 -28.87 -25.08 -24.12
N ALA A 41 -29.58 -25.72 -25.06
CA ALA A 41 -30.79 -26.48 -24.80
C ALA A 41 -30.54 -27.94 -24.40
N SER A 42 -29.30 -28.44 -24.55
CA SER A 42 -28.92 -29.82 -24.24
C SER A 42 -27.62 -29.83 -23.45
N ALA A 43 -27.77 -29.90 -22.13
CA ALA A 43 -26.65 -29.95 -21.20
C ALA A 43 -25.58 -30.96 -21.64
N THR A 44 -24.32 -30.61 -21.36
CA THR A 44 -23.09 -31.40 -21.53
C THR A 44 -22.60 -31.63 -22.96
N SER A 45 -21.84 -30.67 -23.53
CA SER A 45 -20.77 -31.02 -24.47
C SER A 45 -19.55 -30.10 -24.34
N ALA A 46 -18.39 -30.74 -24.17
CA ALA A 46 -17.09 -30.15 -23.86
C ALA A 46 -16.39 -29.62 -25.12
N GLY A 47 -16.84 -28.47 -25.65
CA GLY A 47 -16.34 -27.95 -26.92
C GLY A 47 -16.49 -26.45 -27.15
N SER A 48 -15.99 -25.60 -26.23
CA SER A 48 -15.73 -24.15 -26.49
C SER A 48 -14.87 -23.49 -25.39
N SER A 49 -13.87 -24.21 -24.86
CA SER A 49 -13.12 -23.78 -23.67
C SER A 49 -12.34 -22.46 -23.82
N GLN A 50 -11.99 -22.05 -25.04
CA GLN A 50 -11.17 -20.86 -25.29
C GLN A 50 -12.00 -19.57 -25.36
N GLU A 51 -13.09 -19.55 -26.13
CA GLU A 51 -13.96 -18.37 -26.26
C GLU A 51 -14.75 -18.10 -24.98
N GLU A 52 -15.22 -19.15 -24.30
CA GLU A 52 -15.85 -19.03 -22.99
C GLU A 52 -14.84 -18.51 -21.93
N SER A 53 -13.59 -18.94 -22.00
CA SER A 53 -12.51 -18.43 -21.14
C SER A 53 -12.17 -16.96 -21.45
N GLU A 54 -12.09 -16.56 -22.72
CA GLU A 54 -11.84 -15.17 -23.11
C GLU A 54 -12.96 -14.24 -22.67
N PHE A 55 -14.22 -14.64 -22.83
CA PHE A 55 -15.37 -13.88 -22.34
C PHE A 55 -15.38 -13.78 -20.81
N ILE A 56 -15.15 -14.89 -20.09
CA ILE A 56 -15.07 -14.89 -18.62
C ILE A 56 -13.91 -14.01 -18.13
N ASN A 57 -12.76 -14.04 -18.79
CA ASN A 57 -11.61 -13.20 -18.44
C ASN A 57 -11.90 -11.72 -18.72
N ALA A 58 -12.47 -11.40 -19.88
CA ALA A 58 -12.89 -10.04 -20.21
C ALA A 58 -13.96 -9.52 -19.23
N PHE A 59 -14.87 -10.39 -18.77
CA PHE A 59 -15.88 -10.05 -17.77
C PHE A 59 -15.25 -9.78 -16.38
N LYS A 60 -14.29 -10.60 -15.95
CA LYS A 60 -13.53 -10.37 -14.70
C LYS A 60 -12.73 -9.07 -14.76
N GLU A 61 -12.08 -8.81 -15.89
CA GLU A 61 -11.33 -7.57 -16.14
C GLU A 61 -12.28 -6.36 -16.15
N SER A 62 -13.46 -6.48 -16.77
CA SER A 62 -14.53 -5.48 -16.74
C SER A 62 -14.98 -5.14 -15.33
N ARG A 63 -15.16 -6.14 -14.47
CA ARG A 63 -15.56 -5.92 -13.07
C ARG A 63 -14.51 -5.14 -12.29
N ALA A 64 -13.23 -5.46 -12.46
CA ALA A 64 -12.15 -4.68 -11.87
C ALA A 64 -12.17 -3.25 -12.41
N PHE A 65 -12.34 -3.09 -13.72
CA PHE A 65 -12.31 -1.81 -14.39
C PHE A 65 -13.50 -0.90 -13.99
N THR A 66 -14.74 -1.38 -14.09
CA THR A 66 -15.98 -0.64 -13.75
C THR A 66 -16.11 -0.28 -12.27
N SER A 67 -15.48 -1.06 -11.38
CA SER A 67 -15.44 -0.72 -9.95
C SER A 67 -14.40 0.37 -9.60
N GLY A 68 -13.60 0.83 -10.56
CA GLY A 68 -12.53 1.81 -10.35
C GLY A 68 -11.25 1.23 -9.72
N TYR A 69 -11.30 0.01 -9.17
CA TYR A 69 -10.13 -0.71 -8.62
C TYR A 69 -9.20 -1.28 -9.69
N GLY A 70 -9.63 -1.28 -10.95
CA GLY A 70 -8.87 -1.77 -12.10
C GLY A 70 -7.75 -0.83 -12.53
N VAL A 71 -7.78 0.44 -12.10
CA VAL A 71 -6.77 1.44 -12.45
C VAL A 71 -5.39 0.96 -11.97
N PHE A 72 -4.44 1.01 -12.90
CA PHE A 72 -3.06 0.63 -12.68
C PHE A 72 -2.14 1.64 -13.35
N TYR A 73 -1.45 2.42 -12.55
CA TYR A 73 -0.39 3.29 -13.04
C TYR A 73 0.87 2.46 -13.30
N LYS A 74 1.40 2.58 -14.52
CA LYS A 74 2.64 1.90 -14.89
C LYS A 74 3.82 2.40 -14.05
N ALA A 75 4.91 1.64 -14.12
CA ALA A 75 6.19 1.99 -13.52
C ALA A 75 6.59 3.44 -13.86
N ASN A 76 6.92 4.22 -12.84
CA ASN A 76 7.46 5.57 -12.96
C ASN A 76 8.21 5.93 -11.67
N THR A 77 8.63 7.19 -11.51
CA THR A 77 9.40 7.60 -10.32
C THR A 77 8.62 7.50 -9.01
N LEU A 78 7.28 7.49 -9.05
CA LEU A 78 6.39 7.35 -7.88
C LEU A 78 5.85 5.92 -7.69
N ASN A 79 5.96 5.06 -8.71
CA ASN A 79 5.49 3.68 -8.67
C ASN A 79 6.68 2.76 -8.90
N TRP A 80 7.19 2.19 -7.81
CA TRP A 80 8.37 1.35 -7.83
C TRP A 80 8.22 0.18 -8.82
N SER A 81 9.33 -0.16 -9.46
CA SER A 81 9.48 -1.33 -10.32
C SER A 81 10.93 -1.82 -10.26
N PRO A 82 11.25 -3.00 -10.81
CA PRO A 82 12.65 -3.47 -10.87
C PRO A 82 13.60 -2.53 -11.61
N ALA A 83 13.11 -1.60 -12.44
CA ALA A 83 13.90 -0.58 -13.11
C ALA A 83 14.00 0.75 -12.34
N HIS A 84 13.35 0.88 -11.18
CA HIS A 84 13.36 2.10 -10.37
C HIS A 84 14.78 2.33 -9.78
N PRO A 85 15.26 3.58 -9.62
CA PRO A 85 16.61 3.83 -9.09
C PRO A 85 16.83 3.32 -7.66
N ALA A 86 15.79 3.34 -6.83
CA ALA A 86 15.83 2.81 -5.47
C ALA A 86 15.77 1.27 -5.49
N GLN A 87 16.87 0.64 -5.09
CA GLN A 87 17.06 -0.81 -5.11
C GLN A 87 17.67 -1.26 -3.78
N SER A 88 17.07 -2.27 -3.16
CA SER A 88 17.57 -2.91 -1.94
C SER A 88 16.96 -4.30 -1.81
N HIS A 89 17.60 -5.21 -1.07
CA HIS A 89 17.07 -6.56 -0.84
C HIS A 89 15.74 -6.56 -0.07
N VAL A 90 15.49 -5.53 0.74
CA VAL A 90 14.23 -5.32 1.47
C VAL A 90 13.09 -4.79 0.60
N VAL A 91 13.36 -4.30 -0.62
CA VAL A 91 12.31 -3.70 -1.45
C VAL A 91 11.51 -4.79 -2.16
N HIS A 92 10.19 -4.62 -2.15
CA HIS A 92 9.22 -5.49 -2.82
C HIS A 92 9.44 -6.98 -2.48
N PRO A 93 9.31 -7.35 -1.18
CA PRO A 93 9.55 -8.71 -0.73
C PRO A 93 8.68 -9.69 -1.51
N LYS A 94 9.22 -10.87 -1.84
CA LYS A 94 8.57 -11.85 -2.75
C LYS A 94 7.17 -12.29 -2.31
N SER A 95 6.87 -12.19 -1.01
CA SER A 95 5.57 -12.54 -0.44
C SER A 95 4.49 -11.47 -0.64
N THR A 96 4.87 -10.23 -1.00
CA THR A 96 3.91 -9.13 -1.06
C THR A 96 2.86 -9.36 -2.13
N LYS A 97 1.60 -9.04 -1.80
CA LYS A 97 0.47 -9.05 -2.72
C LYS A 97 0.18 -7.66 -3.28
N LEU A 98 0.83 -6.63 -2.72
CA LEU A 98 0.66 -5.25 -3.11
C LEU A 98 1.44 -4.94 -4.38
N VAL A 99 0.76 -4.25 -5.30
CA VAL A 99 1.33 -3.88 -6.59
C VAL A 99 1.47 -2.35 -6.62
N PRO A 100 2.70 -1.80 -6.71
CA PRO A 100 2.90 -0.38 -6.93
C PRO A 100 2.11 0.13 -8.13
N GLY A 101 1.48 1.31 -8.00
CA GLY A 101 0.58 1.86 -9.00
C GLY A 101 -0.86 1.31 -8.95
N ARG A 102 -1.22 0.47 -7.97
CA ARG A 102 -2.63 0.16 -7.63
C ARG A 102 -3.06 0.83 -6.32
N LEU A 103 -4.37 0.94 -6.11
CA LEU A 103 -4.93 1.41 -4.84
C LEU A 103 -4.47 0.53 -3.67
N PHE A 104 -4.27 1.16 -2.51
CA PHE A 104 -3.99 0.44 -1.28
C PHE A 104 -5.12 -0.54 -0.94
N THR A 105 -4.76 -1.75 -0.55
CA THR A 105 -5.74 -2.80 -0.22
C THR A 105 -6.45 -2.44 1.08
N ASN A 106 -7.78 -2.55 1.10
CA ASN A 106 -8.56 -2.25 2.29
C ASN A 106 -8.28 -3.25 3.42
N SER A 107 -8.42 -2.82 4.67
CA SER A 107 -8.36 -3.73 5.81
C SER A 107 -9.03 -3.15 7.03
N ASP A 108 -9.71 -4.01 7.78
CA ASP A 108 -10.28 -3.64 9.06
C ASP A 108 -9.24 -3.89 10.15
N VAL A 109 -9.04 -2.90 11.02
CA VAL A 109 -8.12 -2.95 12.15
C VAL A 109 -8.77 -2.30 13.37
N THR A 110 -8.22 -2.54 14.55
CA THR A 110 -8.71 -1.92 15.79
C THR A 110 -7.77 -0.81 16.22
N ARG A 111 -8.26 0.42 16.35
CA ARG A 111 -7.46 1.55 16.82
C ARG A 111 -7.14 1.37 18.31
N VAL A 112 -5.87 1.53 18.68
CA VAL A 112 -5.37 1.18 20.02
C VAL A 112 -5.94 2.10 21.10
N VAL A 113 -6.05 3.40 20.81
CA VAL A 113 -6.42 4.44 21.78
C VAL A 113 -7.87 4.39 22.27
N ASP A 114 -8.79 3.93 21.43
CA ASP A 114 -10.24 3.97 21.70
C ASP A 114 -10.97 2.64 21.41
N ALA A 115 -10.24 1.62 20.95
CA ALA A 115 -10.77 0.30 20.58
C ALA A 115 -11.82 0.31 19.45
N ASN A 116 -11.91 1.39 18.67
CA ASN A 116 -12.78 1.44 17.51
C ASN A 116 -12.25 0.56 16.38
N VAL A 117 -13.13 -0.25 15.79
CA VAL A 117 -12.83 -0.96 14.54
C VAL A 117 -12.98 0.02 13.40
N VAL A 118 -11.97 0.13 12.55
CA VAL A 118 -11.88 1.13 11.49
C VAL A 118 -11.37 0.52 10.19
N HIS A 119 -11.72 1.16 9.07
CA HIS A 119 -11.20 0.85 7.75
C HIS A 119 -9.87 1.59 7.56
N LEU A 120 -8.75 0.85 7.61
CA LEU A 120 -7.39 1.41 7.66
C LEU A 120 -7.12 2.42 6.53
N GLU A 121 -7.65 2.17 5.33
CA GLU A 121 -7.44 3.02 4.16
C GLU A 121 -8.16 4.37 4.22
N GLN A 122 -9.10 4.55 5.15
CA GLN A 122 -9.96 5.74 5.27
C GLN A 122 -9.59 6.63 6.47
N GLU A 123 -8.69 6.17 7.34
CA GLU A 123 -8.35 6.80 8.60
C GLU A 123 -7.63 8.15 8.45
N ILE A 124 -6.95 8.34 7.33
CA ILE A 124 -6.25 9.58 7.01
C ILE A 124 -7.01 10.28 5.89
N PRO A 125 -7.49 11.52 6.11
CA PRO A 125 -8.16 12.27 5.05
C PRO A 125 -7.21 12.56 3.89
N LEU A 126 -7.76 12.97 2.75
CA LEU A 126 -6.97 13.42 1.60
C LEU A 126 -6.33 14.80 1.90
N ASN A 127 -5.27 14.78 2.70
CA ASN A 127 -4.55 15.95 3.23
C ASN A 127 -3.25 16.26 2.47
N GLY A 128 -2.98 15.53 1.37
CA GLY A 128 -1.80 15.74 0.53
C GLY A 128 -0.51 15.05 1.02
N SER A 129 -0.52 14.35 2.17
CA SER A 129 0.66 13.65 2.67
C SER A 129 0.85 12.28 2.00
N PHE A 130 2.10 11.84 1.89
CA PHE A 130 2.41 10.42 1.73
C PHE A 130 2.09 9.71 3.05
N ARG A 131 1.49 8.53 2.94
CA ARG A 131 1.13 7.70 4.09
C ARG A 131 2.10 6.55 4.20
N LEU A 132 2.74 6.42 5.36
CA LEU A 132 3.63 5.33 5.70
C LEU A 132 2.85 4.36 6.58
N PHE A 133 2.32 3.29 5.98
CA PHE A 133 1.71 2.21 6.73
C PHE A 133 2.80 1.24 7.18
N ILE A 134 3.21 1.37 8.43
CA ILE A 134 4.21 0.55 9.10
C ILE A 134 3.49 -0.64 9.73
N PHE A 135 3.43 -1.75 9.01
CA PHE A 135 3.04 -3.05 9.55
C PHE A 135 4.19 -3.54 10.41
N ALA A 136 4.04 -3.37 11.72
CA ALA A 136 5.11 -3.59 12.68
C ALA A 136 5.30 -5.07 13.02
N GLY A 137 4.49 -6.00 12.50
CA GLY A 137 4.58 -7.41 12.87
C GLY A 137 4.28 -7.64 14.36
N LYS A 138 4.79 -8.76 14.90
CA LYS A 138 4.55 -9.17 16.28
C LYS A 138 5.52 -8.44 17.23
N PRO A 139 5.04 -7.67 18.23
CA PRO A 139 5.91 -6.88 19.10
C PRO A 139 7.08 -7.65 19.73
N SER A 140 6.87 -8.92 20.11
CA SER A 140 7.92 -9.75 20.72
C SER A 140 9.07 -10.13 19.78
N ILE A 141 8.90 -9.96 18.46
CA ILE A 141 9.86 -10.37 17.43
C ILE A 141 10.45 -9.13 16.74
N SER A 142 9.63 -8.18 16.34
CA SER A 142 10.00 -7.05 15.48
C SER A 142 10.31 -5.75 16.22
N ALA A 143 10.23 -5.73 17.56
CA ALA A 143 10.45 -4.51 18.35
C ALA A 143 11.79 -3.83 18.05
N GLN A 144 12.85 -4.61 17.82
CA GLN A 144 14.16 -4.04 17.49
C GLN A 144 14.15 -3.37 16.12
N ALA A 145 13.60 -4.03 15.09
CA ALA A 145 13.48 -3.47 13.75
C ALA A 145 12.62 -2.19 13.73
N LEU A 146 11.53 -2.15 14.51
CA LEU A 146 10.70 -0.94 14.64
C LEU A 146 11.46 0.21 15.31
N ARG A 147 12.24 -0.08 16.36
CA ARG A 147 13.11 0.91 17.03
C ARG A 147 14.19 1.43 16.09
N ASP A 148 14.83 0.54 15.34
CA ASP A 148 15.88 0.92 14.39
C ASP A 148 15.31 1.79 13.27
N LEU A 149 14.16 1.44 12.69
CA LEU A 149 13.47 2.28 11.73
C LEU A 149 13.20 3.67 12.31
N ALA A 150 12.64 3.75 13.52
CA ALA A 150 12.34 5.02 14.19
C ALA A 150 13.60 5.88 14.43
N VAL A 151 14.71 5.28 14.86
CA VAL A 151 16.00 5.97 15.04
C VAL A 151 16.53 6.47 13.70
N ASN A 152 16.47 5.65 12.65
CA ASN A 152 16.94 6.04 11.32
C ASN A 152 16.06 7.14 10.70
N MET A 153 14.74 7.10 10.94
CA MET A 153 13.81 8.15 10.55
C MET A 153 14.14 9.50 11.20
N THR A 154 14.70 9.53 12.42
CA THR A 154 15.03 10.79 13.11
C THR A 154 16.47 11.26 12.88
N ARG A 155 17.29 10.51 12.13
CA ARG A 155 18.62 10.98 11.72
C ARG A 155 18.52 12.25 10.87
N LYS A 156 19.56 13.10 10.95
CA LYS A 156 19.67 14.31 10.16
C LYS A 156 19.64 13.98 8.67
N ASN A 157 18.79 14.68 7.92
CA ASN A 157 18.60 14.50 6.47
C ASN A 157 18.08 13.11 6.06
N SER A 158 17.42 12.38 6.96
CA SER A 158 16.62 11.22 6.55
C SER A 158 15.45 11.67 5.66
N PHE A 159 14.84 10.72 4.95
CA PHE A 159 13.65 10.96 4.14
C PHE A 159 12.57 11.68 4.93
N TYR A 160 12.50 11.43 6.24
CA TYR A 160 11.50 11.99 7.14
C TYR A 160 11.90 13.37 7.69
N THR A 161 13.05 13.51 8.35
CA THR A 161 13.47 14.77 8.98
C THR A 161 13.79 15.86 7.97
N ALA A 162 14.21 15.50 6.75
CA ALA A 162 14.39 16.47 5.68
C ALA A 162 13.10 17.27 5.44
N TYR A 163 11.93 16.68 5.69
CA TYR A 163 10.63 17.31 5.51
C TYR A 163 9.93 17.73 6.81
N ASN A 164 10.69 17.92 7.90
CA ASN A 164 10.13 18.49 9.12
C ASN A 164 9.48 19.85 8.85
N ARG A 165 8.33 20.08 9.48
CA ARG A 165 7.66 21.38 9.48
C ARG A 165 8.44 22.38 10.33
N ALA A 166 8.43 23.65 9.90
CA ALA A 166 9.21 24.71 10.54
C ALA A 166 8.63 25.13 11.90
N ASP A 167 7.34 24.91 12.10
CA ASP A 167 6.56 25.29 13.29
C ASP A 167 6.33 24.11 14.24
N ILE A 168 7.18 23.08 14.20
CA ILE A 168 7.03 21.84 14.98
C ILE A 168 6.81 22.08 16.48
N ASP A 169 7.46 23.11 17.05
CA ASP A 169 7.36 23.48 18.46
C ASP A 169 5.98 24.07 18.85
N ALA A 170 5.23 24.60 17.87
CA ALA A 170 3.89 25.12 18.06
C ALA A 170 2.79 24.06 17.86
N VAL A 171 3.15 22.85 17.44
CA VAL A 171 2.19 21.80 17.10
C VAL A 171 1.62 21.14 18.34
N THR A 172 0.37 21.44 18.62
CA THR A 172 -0.36 20.84 19.75
C THR A 172 -0.80 19.41 19.45
N HIS A 173 -1.22 18.70 20.50
CA HIS A 173 -1.77 17.33 20.39
C HIS A 173 -3.07 17.25 19.56
N HIS A 174 -3.69 18.38 19.18
CA HIS A 174 -4.86 18.39 18.30
C HIS A 174 -4.51 18.06 16.84
N GLU A 175 -3.26 18.29 16.41
CA GLU A 175 -2.78 17.78 15.13
C GLU A 175 -2.51 16.28 15.24
N ARG A 176 -3.36 15.50 14.56
CA ARG A 176 -3.35 14.03 14.60
C ARG A 176 -2.61 13.42 13.42
N HIS A 177 -2.67 14.06 12.25
CA HIS A 177 -2.25 13.46 10.98
C HIS A 177 -0.82 13.85 10.61
N ASN A 178 -0.42 15.10 10.86
CA ASN A 178 0.84 15.64 10.36
C ASN A 178 1.64 16.37 11.47
N PRO A 179 1.96 15.70 12.60
CA PRO A 179 2.63 16.34 13.73
C PRO A 179 4.08 16.75 13.43
N HIS A 180 4.82 15.99 12.61
CA HIS A 180 6.21 16.30 12.30
C HIS A 180 6.41 16.87 10.89
N SER A 181 5.56 16.51 9.94
CA SER A 181 5.69 16.89 8.53
C SER A 181 4.32 17.01 7.87
N HIS A 182 4.13 18.02 7.03
CA HIS A 182 2.98 18.08 6.12
C HIS A 182 3.11 17.10 4.94
N PHE A 183 4.31 16.53 4.73
CA PHE A 183 4.59 15.62 3.63
C PHE A 183 4.36 14.15 4.02
N PHE A 184 4.34 13.82 5.31
CA PHE A 184 4.22 12.44 5.79
C PHE A 184 3.22 12.27 6.93
N THR A 185 2.37 11.25 6.81
CA THR A 185 1.61 10.68 7.93
C THR A 185 2.07 9.24 8.18
N CYS A 186 2.33 8.88 9.43
CA CYS A 186 2.69 7.52 9.82
C CYS A 186 1.49 6.81 10.45
N CYS A 187 1.24 5.57 10.03
CA CYS A 187 0.33 4.62 10.68
C CYS A 187 1.14 3.42 11.13
N THR A 188 0.98 2.96 12.37
CA THR A 188 1.63 1.73 12.84
C THR A 188 0.58 0.67 13.15
N VAL A 189 0.74 -0.52 12.59
CA VAL A 189 -0.19 -1.65 12.73
C VAL A 189 0.55 -2.84 13.33
N PHE A 190 0.18 -3.27 14.53
CA PHE A 190 0.80 -4.42 15.21
C PHE A 190 0.03 -5.71 14.94
N ALA A 191 0.74 -6.81 14.67
CA ALA A 191 0.18 -8.16 14.60
C ALA A 191 -0.02 -8.73 16.02
N ALA A 192 -0.93 -8.13 16.77
CA ALA A 192 -1.26 -8.49 18.14
C ALA A 192 -2.71 -8.09 18.47
N ALA A 193 -3.30 -8.70 19.50
CA ALA A 193 -4.60 -8.29 20.01
C ALA A 193 -4.49 -6.88 20.61
N ARG A 194 -5.53 -6.04 20.45
CA ARG A 194 -5.53 -4.67 21.00
C ARG A 194 -5.10 -4.57 22.48
N PRO A 195 -5.56 -5.44 23.40
CA PRO A 195 -5.16 -5.37 24.81
C PRO A 195 -3.66 -5.62 25.06
N ASP A 196 -2.97 -6.27 24.12
CA ASP A 196 -1.56 -6.63 24.26
C ASP A 196 -0.62 -5.53 23.75
N VAL A 197 -1.16 -4.52 23.06
CA VAL A 197 -0.41 -3.38 22.52
C VAL A 197 -0.45 -2.22 23.50
N GLU A 198 0.70 -1.89 24.06
CA GLU A 198 0.87 -0.78 24.99
C GLU A 198 1.74 0.31 24.35
N ILE A 199 1.17 1.50 24.14
CA ILE A 199 1.83 2.59 23.40
C ILE A 199 3.15 2.99 24.07
N SER A 200 3.16 3.09 25.39
CA SER A 200 4.34 3.52 26.15
C SER A 200 5.50 2.50 26.11
N ARG A 201 5.20 1.22 25.90
CA ARG A 201 6.17 0.11 25.89
C ARG A 201 6.61 -0.25 24.48
N ASP A 202 5.67 -0.36 23.55
CA ASP A 202 5.87 -1.01 22.26
C ASP A 202 6.18 -0.03 21.12
N VAL A 203 5.90 1.26 21.30
CA VAL A 203 5.94 2.26 20.22
C VAL A 203 7.07 3.26 20.44
N PRO A 204 8.05 3.35 19.52
CA PRO A 204 9.09 4.38 19.60
C PRO A 204 8.51 5.80 19.60
N ALA A 205 9.15 6.73 20.31
CA ALA A 205 8.61 8.08 20.57
C ALA A 205 8.11 8.85 19.32
N VAL A 206 8.87 8.78 18.21
CA VAL A 206 8.49 9.45 16.94
C VAL A 206 7.20 8.87 16.34
N LEU A 207 6.93 7.57 16.53
CA LEU A 207 5.71 6.92 16.08
C LEU A 207 4.58 7.07 17.11
N ALA A 208 4.92 7.11 18.41
CA ALA A 208 3.95 7.31 19.50
C ALA A 208 3.26 8.68 19.41
N ARG A 209 3.88 9.68 18.76
CA ARG A 209 3.24 10.98 18.48
C ARG A 209 2.00 10.84 17.60
N TYR A 210 1.92 9.78 16.79
CA TYR A 210 0.78 9.38 15.97
C TYR A 210 -0.19 8.46 16.70
N ARG A 211 -0.47 8.71 17.98
CA ARG A 211 -1.31 7.83 18.84
C ARG A 211 -2.66 7.45 18.24
N ASP A 212 -3.29 8.36 17.49
CA ASP A 212 -4.58 8.13 16.84
C ASP A 212 -4.47 7.26 15.56
N HIS A 213 -3.24 7.00 15.11
CA HIS A 213 -2.87 6.14 13.98
C HIS A 213 -2.03 4.93 14.41
N LEU A 214 -2.33 4.41 15.61
CA LEU A 214 -1.81 3.14 16.11
C LEU A 214 -2.94 2.11 16.11
N TYR A 215 -2.68 0.96 15.51
CA TYR A 215 -3.68 -0.07 15.27
C TYR A 215 -3.19 -1.46 15.68
N ALA A 216 -4.14 -2.29 16.06
CA ALA A 216 -3.99 -3.72 16.29
C ALA A 216 -4.66 -4.47 15.12
N ASP A 217 -3.92 -5.40 14.52
CA ASP A 217 -4.40 -6.32 13.50
C ASP A 217 -4.96 -7.58 14.16
N ASP A 218 -6.14 -7.42 14.73
CA ASP A 218 -6.82 -8.42 15.55
C ASP A 218 -8.22 -8.77 15.02
N ARG A 219 -8.48 -8.40 13.75
CA ARG A 219 -9.74 -8.66 13.06
C ARG A 219 -9.59 -9.84 12.12
N TRP A 220 -10.56 -10.74 12.16
CA TRP A 220 -10.63 -11.85 11.21
C TRP A 220 -11.17 -11.36 9.86
N ASP A 221 -10.56 -11.80 8.76
CA ASP A 221 -11.03 -11.52 7.40
C ASP A 221 -11.19 -12.83 6.60
N ARG A 222 -12.36 -12.99 5.96
CA ARG A 222 -12.71 -14.18 5.16
C ARG A 222 -11.76 -14.47 4.00
N HIS A 223 -11.05 -13.47 3.47
CA HIS A 223 -10.14 -13.64 2.34
C HIS A 223 -8.79 -14.23 2.77
N VAL A 224 -8.49 -14.20 4.08
CA VAL A 224 -7.28 -14.76 4.70
C VAL A 224 -7.66 -15.52 5.99
N PRO A 225 -8.51 -16.56 5.91
CA PRO A 225 -9.20 -17.11 7.07
C PRO A 225 -8.28 -17.80 8.10
N ASN A 226 -7.05 -18.14 7.68
CA ASN A 226 -6.04 -18.82 8.51
C ASN A 226 -4.94 -17.87 9.02
N ALA A 227 -5.02 -16.57 8.69
CA ALA A 227 -4.05 -15.58 9.16
C ALA A 227 -4.27 -15.29 10.66
N LYS A 228 -3.18 -15.07 11.39
CA LYS A 228 -3.24 -14.57 12.77
C LYS A 228 -3.39 -13.06 12.80
N ALA A 229 -2.86 -12.39 11.77
CA ALA A 229 -2.94 -10.96 11.53
C ALA A 229 -3.42 -10.72 10.09
N SER A 230 -4.74 -10.48 9.94
CA SER A 230 -5.40 -10.45 8.63
C SER A 230 -4.92 -9.29 7.75
N ALA A 231 -4.72 -8.10 8.32
CA ALA A 231 -4.23 -6.95 7.57
C ALA A 231 -2.83 -7.21 7.00
N HIS A 232 -1.90 -7.74 7.80
CA HIS A 232 -0.57 -8.13 7.36
C HIS A 232 -0.64 -9.16 6.21
N ALA A 233 -1.43 -10.22 6.39
CA ALA A 233 -1.59 -11.28 5.39
C ALA A 233 -2.26 -10.82 4.08
N LYS A 234 -3.17 -9.84 4.15
CA LYS A 234 -3.78 -9.20 2.96
C LYS A 234 -2.75 -8.41 2.17
N MET A 235 -1.82 -7.72 2.83
CA MET A 235 -0.71 -7.04 2.17
C MET A 235 0.37 -8.02 1.63
N GLY A 236 0.34 -9.28 2.07
CA GLY A 236 1.40 -10.27 1.79
C GLY A 236 2.69 -9.97 2.56
N LEU A 237 2.57 -9.33 3.72
CA LEU A 237 3.69 -9.09 4.62
C LEU A 237 3.81 -10.25 5.62
N ASP A 238 5.02 -10.50 6.08
CA ASP A 238 5.29 -11.45 7.15
C ASP A 238 4.56 -10.99 8.42
N GLU A 239 3.73 -11.85 9.02
CA GLU A 239 2.91 -11.50 10.19
C GLU A 239 3.77 -11.26 11.44
N ASP A 240 4.95 -11.88 11.53
CA ASP A 240 5.85 -11.73 12.68
C ASP A 240 6.80 -10.54 12.49
N LYS A 241 7.31 -10.30 11.27
CA LYS A 241 8.31 -9.26 10.98
C LYS A 241 7.73 -7.96 10.43
N GLY A 242 6.71 -8.05 9.58
CA GLY A 242 6.04 -6.90 9.00
C GLY A 242 6.77 -6.22 7.82
N GLY A 243 6.43 -4.95 7.58
CA GLY A 243 6.92 -4.14 6.46
C GLY A 243 6.36 -2.72 6.46
N VAL A 244 6.91 -1.87 5.59
CA VAL A 244 6.44 -0.51 5.36
C VAL A 244 5.84 -0.41 3.96
N VAL A 245 4.58 0.00 3.89
CA VAL A 245 3.89 0.32 2.64
C VAL A 245 3.80 1.82 2.52
N VAL A 246 4.43 2.38 1.49
CA VAL A 246 4.31 3.80 1.15
C VAL A 246 3.14 3.98 0.21
N VAL A 247 2.17 4.78 0.61
CA VAL A 247 0.99 5.13 -0.18
C VAL A 247 1.06 6.62 -0.53
N ARG A 248 0.91 6.92 -1.81
CA ARG A 248 0.86 8.27 -2.38
C ARG A 248 -0.35 9.04 -1.83
N PRO A 249 -0.35 10.38 -1.88
CA PRO A 249 -1.48 11.20 -1.43
C PRO A 249 -2.83 10.83 -2.08
N ASP A 250 -2.80 10.35 -3.33
CA ASP A 250 -3.95 9.91 -4.12
C ASP A 250 -4.46 8.50 -3.80
N GLY A 251 -3.83 7.79 -2.86
CA GLY A 251 -4.27 6.45 -2.40
C GLY A 251 -3.57 5.28 -3.08
N TYR A 252 -2.67 5.54 -4.03
CA TYR A 252 -1.95 4.49 -4.76
C TYR A 252 -0.67 4.07 -4.06
N ILE A 253 -0.36 2.78 -4.09
CA ILE A 253 0.86 2.21 -3.54
C ILE A 253 2.05 2.72 -4.36
N GLY A 254 3.04 3.32 -3.71
CA GLY A 254 4.27 3.77 -4.36
C GLY A 254 5.39 2.73 -4.25
N ILE A 255 5.65 2.21 -3.05
CA ILE A 255 6.66 1.18 -2.80
C ILE A 255 6.28 0.35 -1.56
N VAL A 256 6.76 -0.89 -1.50
CA VAL A 256 6.66 -1.79 -0.34
C VAL A 256 8.06 -2.20 0.08
N VAL A 257 8.37 -2.13 1.37
CA VAL A 257 9.70 -2.43 1.93
C VAL A 257 9.54 -3.35 3.13
N ALA A 258 10.36 -4.39 3.26
CA ALA A 258 10.39 -5.24 4.44
C ALA A 258 10.90 -4.47 5.67
N LEU A 259 10.36 -4.79 6.84
CA LEU A 259 10.84 -4.26 8.11
C LEU A 259 11.93 -5.19 8.65
N GLU A 260 13.15 -4.69 8.74
CA GLU A 260 14.31 -5.45 9.21
C GLU A 260 15.11 -4.63 10.23
N GLU A 261 15.86 -5.32 11.08
CA GLU A 261 16.80 -4.69 12.01
C GLU A 261 17.92 -3.95 11.25
N GLY A 262 18.46 -2.90 11.88
CA GLY A 262 19.45 -2.03 11.25
C GLY A 262 18.84 -0.93 10.38
N SER A 263 19.60 -0.46 9.38
CA SER A 263 19.22 0.73 8.59
C SER A 263 18.56 0.42 7.26
N ALA A 264 18.56 -0.84 6.80
CA ALA A 264 18.17 -1.22 5.44
C ALA A 264 16.76 -0.72 5.05
N THR A 265 15.78 -0.85 5.93
CA THR A 265 14.41 -0.36 5.70
C THR A 265 14.39 1.15 5.48
N ALA A 266 15.08 1.92 6.32
CA ALA A 266 15.13 3.38 6.20
C ALA A 266 15.98 3.84 5.00
N ASP A 267 17.06 3.13 4.68
CA ASP A 267 17.94 3.41 3.55
C ASP A 267 17.20 3.19 2.22
N ALA A 268 16.38 2.14 2.12
CA ALA A 268 15.52 1.93 0.97
C ALA A 268 14.49 3.06 0.80
N LEU A 269 13.91 3.55 1.91
CA LEU A 269 12.99 4.70 1.88
C LEU A 269 13.73 6.00 1.50
N ASN A 270 14.96 6.22 1.99
CA ASN A 270 15.82 7.32 1.58
C ASN A 270 16.08 7.31 0.07
N GLN A 271 16.44 6.15 -0.49
CA GLN A 271 16.65 6.02 -1.93
C GLN A 271 15.35 6.28 -2.72
N TYR A 272 14.22 5.75 -2.24
CA TYR A 272 12.92 5.92 -2.90
C TYR A 272 12.50 7.39 -2.95
N PHE A 273 12.41 8.07 -1.80
CA PHE A 273 12.05 9.48 -1.80
C PHE A 273 13.11 10.32 -2.51
N GLY A 274 14.40 9.99 -2.37
CA GLY A 274 15.51 10.68 -3.01
C GLY A 274 15.47 10.67 -4.55
N SER A 275 14.70 9.78 -5.18
CA SER A 275 14.58 9.74 -6.65
C SER A 275 13.67 10.83 -7.23
N PHE A 276 12.78 11.43 -6.43
CA PHE A 276 11.83 12.47 -6.88
C PHE A 276 11.70 13.68 -5.95
N CYS A 277 12.17 13.58 -4.71
CA CYS A 277 12.17 14.66 -3.74
C CYS A 277 13.30 15.67 -4.01
N THR A 278 13.03 16.94 -3.77
CA THR A 278 13.99 18.04 -4.04
C THR A 278 15.02 18.23 -2.93
N LYS A 279 14.73 17.76 -1.71
CA LYS A 279 15.67 17.88 -0.58
C LYS A 279 16.71 16.77 -0.67
N LYS A 280 17.98 17.13 -0.47
CA LYS A 280 19.08 16.16 -0.40
C LYS A 280 18.89 15.28 0.83
N LEU A 281 18.67 13.99 0.59
CA LEU A 281 18.62 12.98 1.64
C LEU A 281 20.03 12.41 1.85
N SER A 282 20.36 12.04 3.08
CA SER A 282 21.63 11.37 3.37
C SER A 282 21.66 10.02 2.67
N SER A 283 22.60 9.81 1.77
CA SER A 283 22.99 8.48 1.31
C SER A 283 24.16 8.02 2.17
N LEU A 284 24.04 6.85 2.79
CA LEU A 284 25.21 6.13 3.28
C LEU A 284 25.93 5.58 2.03
N LEU A 285 26.93 6.32 1.56
CA LEU A 285 28.04 5.69 0.87
C LEU A 285 28.79 4.88 1.93
N LEU A 286 29.00 3.59 1.62
CA LEU A 286 29.80 2.62 2.36
C LEU A 286 31.08 3.22 2.95
#